data_AF-A0A2T7UXL5-F1
#
_entry.id   AF-A0A2T7UXL5-F1
#
_cell.length_a   1.000
_cell.length_b   1.000
_cell.length_c   1.000
_cell.angle_alpha   90.00
_cell.angle_beta   90.00
_cell.angle_gamma   90.00
#
_symmetry.space_group_name_H-M   'P 1'
#
loop_
_entity.id
_entity.type
_entity.pdbx_description
1 polymer ?
#
loop_
_entity_poly.entity_id
_entity_poly.type
_entity_poly.pdbx_seq_one_letter_code
_entity_poly.pdbx_strand_id
1 'polypeptide(L)'
;MAERARQHPHLDDDKAEPPVEESYRQLIPRILWIVVITMLISVAQSLLFAVAVLQVVIMIANKGRPNEELGDFGAMVGAWVAKAARYQSAASEQKPWPWTPMGS
;
A
#
# COMPACT_ATOMS: atom_id res chain seq x y z
N MET A 1 -26.33 -58.85 2.61
CA MET A 1 -26.77 -57.95 1.52
C MET A 1 -27.70 -56.93 2.13
N ALA A 2 -27.62 -55.62 1.95
CA ALA A 2 -26.54 -54.73 1.55
C ALA A 2 -27.13 -53.33 1.70
N GLU A 3 -26.96 -52.66 2.85
CA GLU A 3 -27.21 -51.21 2.92
C GLU A 3 -26.45 -50.57 4.10
N ARG A 4 -25.13 -50.85 4.12
CA ARG A 4 -24.13 -50.00 4.77
C ARG A 4 -23.52 -49.02 3.76
N ALA A 5 -24.32 -48.49 2.84
CA ALA A 5 -23.81 -47.62 1.79
C ALA A 5 -24.79 -46.49 1.47
N ARG A 6 -24.30 -45.27 1.64
CA ARG A 6 -24.87 -43.98 1.20
C ARG A 6 -25.91 -43.35 2.13
N GLN A 7 -25.40 -42.78 3.21
CA GLN A 7 -25.53 -41.33 3.27
C GLN A 7 -24.14 -40.75 3.51
N HIS A 8 -23.55 -40.35 2.39
CA HIS A 8 -22.35 -39.52 2.37
C HIS A 8 -22.61 -38.33 3.31
N PRO A 9 -21.66 -37.93 4.16
CA PRO A 9 -21.71 -36.60 4.74
C PRO A 9 -21.88 -35.64 3.57
N HIS A 10 -23.00 -34.91 3.53
CA HIS A 10 -23.14 -33.73 2.69
C HIS A 10 -22.19 -32.68 3.29
N LEU A 11 -20.90 -32.93 3.06
CA LEU A 11 -19.90 -31.89 2.90
C LEU A 11 -20.50 -30.92 1.88
N ASP A 12 -20.45 -29.62 2.21
CA ASP A 12 -20.72 -28.48 1.31
C ASP A 12 -22.02 -27.69 1.54
N ASP A 13 -22.78 -27.94 2.61
CA ASP A 13 -23.70 -26.91 3.14
C ASP A 13 -22.88 -25.78 3.80
N ASP A 14 -23.17 -24.53 3.39
CA ASP A 14 -22.79 -23.27 4.05
C ASP A 14 -21.36 -22.72 3.92
N LYS A 15 -20.85 -22.64 2.70
CA LYS A 15 -20.16 -21.41 2.28
C LYS A 15 -20.77 -20.90 0.99
N ALA A 16 -21.97 -20.31 1.10
CA ALA A 16 -22.48 -19.46 0.04
C ALA A 16 -21.45 -18.35 -0.21
N GLU A 17 -20.68 -18.47 -1.29
CA GLU A 17 -19.86 -17.38 -1.78
C GLU A 17 -20.79 -16.18 -1.96
N PRO A 18 -20.45 -14.99 -1.43
CA PRO A 18 -21.32 -13.84 -1.52
C PRO A 18 -21.64 -13.56 -3.00
N PRO A 19 -22.86 -13.08 -3.32
CA PRO A 19 -23.22 -12.75 -4.70
C PRO A 19 -22.14 -11.86 -5.32
N VAL A 20 -21.71 -12.17 -6.55
CA VAL A 20 -20.59 -11.47 -7.22
C VAL A 20 -20.75 -9.94 -7.19
N GLU A 21 -22.01 -9.47 -7.27
CA GLU A 21 -22.43 -8.07 -7.09
C GLU A 21 -21.94 -7.43 -5.77
N GLU A 22 -22.05 -8.12 -4.63
CA GLU A 22 -21.57 -7.63 -3.33
C GLU A 22 -20.04 -7.57 -3.27
N SER A 23 -19.37 -8.51 -3.94
CA SER A 23 -17.91 -8.52 -4.02
C SER A 23 -17.39 -7.34 -4.84
N TYR A 24 -18.01 -7.02 -5.99
CA TYR A 24 -17.63 -5.84 -6.79
C TYR A 24 -17.86 -4.52 -6.05
N ARG A 25 -18.95 -4.42 -5.28
CA ARG A 25 -19.26 -3.22 -4.48
C ARG A 25 -18.17 -2.91 -3.45
N GLN A 26 -17.47 -3.91 -2.93
CA GLN A 26 -16.34 -3.75 -2.02
C GLN A 26 -15.01 -3.46 -2.74
N LEU A 27 -14.87 -3.85 -4.01
CA LEU A 27 -13.68 -3.62 -4.83
C LEU A 27 -13.59 -2.21 -5.42
N ILE A 28 -14.70 -1.63 -5.86
CA ILE A 28 -14.77 -0.28 -6.43
C ILE A 28 -14.12 0.79 -5.53
N PRO A 29 -14.45 0.89 -4.21
CA PRO A 29 -13.82 1.89 -3.35
C PRO A 29 -12.31 1.66 -3.21
N ARG A 30 -11.85 0.40 -3.19
CA ARG A 30 -10.41 0.09 -3.17
C ARG A 30 -9.70 0.60 -4.43
N ILE A 31 -10.28 0.38 -5.60
CA ILE A 31 -9.70 0.81 -6.88
C ILE A 31 -9.57 2.34 -6.89
N LEU A 32 -10.59 3.06 -6.44
CA LEU A 32 -10.54 4.53 -6.31
C LEU A 32 -9.38 4.96 -5.38
N TRP A 33 -9.22 4.30 -4.24
CA TRP A 33 -8.11 4.58 -3.32
C TRP A 33 -6.74 4.28 -3.92
N ILE A 34 -6.60 3.20 -4.69
CA ILE A 34 -5.35 2.88 -5.39
C ILE A 34 -4.97 4.03 -6.33
N VAL A 35 -5.91 4.56 -7.11
CA VAL A 35 -5.67 5.69 -8.03
C VAL A 35 -5.18 6.93 -7.28
N VAL A 36 -5.86 7.31 -6.18
CA VAL A 36 -5.45 8.45 -5.35
C VAL A 36 -4.06 8.24 -4.79
N ILE A 37 -3.77 7.05 -4.26
CA ILE A 37 -2.46 6.71 -3.71
C ILE A 37 -1.39 6.71 -4.79
N THR A 38 -1.68 6.25 -6.02
CA THR A 38 -0.74 6.33 -7.15
C THR A 38 -0.36 7.78 -7.42
N MET A 39 -1.34 8.69 -7.41
CA MET A 39 -1.09 10.12 -7.61
C MET A 39 -0.21 10.70 -6.50
N LEU A 40 -0.45 10.32 -5.24
CA LEU A 40 0.40 10.74 -4.12
C LEU A 40 1.82 10.15 -4.21
N ILE A 41 1.99 8.89 -4.65
CA ILE A 41 3.31 8.30 -4.91
C ILE A 41 4.04 9.07 -6.02
N SER A 42 3.35 9.51 -7.06
CA SER A 42 3.95 10.35 -8.10
C SER A 42 4.47 11.68 -7.55
N VAL A 43 3.75 12.30 -6.62
CA VAL A 43 4.21 13.51 -5.92
C VAL A 43 5.44 13.19 -5.05
N ALA A 44 5.38 12.11 -4.26
CA ALA A 44 6.49 11.67 -3.43
C ALA A 44 7.76 11.38 -4.25
N GLN A 45 7.62 10.75 -5.42
CA GLN A 45 8.73 10.49 -6.34
C GLN A 45 9.37 11.81 -6.83
N SER A 46 8.56 12.78 -7.24
CA SER A 46 9.05 14.10 -7.65
C SER A 46 9.77 14.82 -6.50
N LEU A 47 9.25 14.71 -5.27
CA LEU A 47 9.90 15.26 -4.08
C LEU A 47 11.23 14.56 -3.80
N LEU A 48 11.29 13.23 -3.84
CA LEU A 48 12.53 12.48 -3.64
C LEU A 48 13.58 12.82 -4.69
N PHE A 49 13.17 13.03 -5.95
CA PHE A 49 14.07 13.50 -6.99
C PHE A 49 14.61 14.91 -6.68
N ALA A 50 13.72 15.84 -6.29
CA ALA A 50 14.13 17.20 -5.91
C ALA A 50 15.09 17.20 -4.70
N VAL A 51 14.79 16.37 -3.68
CA VAL A 51 15.64 16.15 -2.50
C VAL A 51 17.01 15.62 -2.91
N ALA A 52 17.06 14.60 -3.78
CA ALA A 52 18.32 14.04 -4.25
C ALA A 52 19.16 15.07 -5.03
N VAL A 53 18.54 15.83 -5.94
CA VAL A 53 19.22 16.91 -6.69
C VAL A 53 19.77 17.96 -5.74
N LEU A 54 18.95 18.43 -4.79
CA LEU A 54 19.37 19.43 -3.81
C LEU A 54 20.48 18.90 -2.90
N GLN A 55 20.42 17.64 -2.48
CA GLN A 55 21.45 16.99 -1.69
C GLN A 55 22.79 16.99 -2.43
N VAL A 56 22.79 16.64 -3.72
CA VAL A 56 24.01 16.66 -4.55
C VAL A 56 24.57 18.06 -4.67
N VAL A 57 23.74 19.08 -4.90
CA VAL A 57 24.18 20.49 -4.95
C VAL A 57 24.83 20.92 -3.63
N ILE A 58 24.22 20.58 -2.49
CA ILE A 58 24.77 20.89 -1.17
C ILE A 58 26.08 20.15 -0.95
N MET A 59 26.17 18.86 -1.31
CA MET A 59 27.40 18.10 -1.17
C MET A 59 28.53 18.69 -2.01
N ILE A 60 28.27 19.16 -3.22
CA ILE A 60 29.29 19.84 -4.04
C ILE A 60 29.75 21.13 -3.36
N ALA A 61 28.83 21.95 -2.85
CA ALA A 61 29.15 23.21 -2.16
C ALA A 61 29.89 22.99 -0.83
N ASN A 62 29.55 21.93 -0.09
CA ASN A 62 30.04 21.64 1.25
C ASN A 62 31.17 20.59 1.28
N LYS A 63 31.94 20.45 0.20
CA LYS A 63 33.10 19.53 0.10
C LYS A 63 32.75 18.07 0.45
N GLY A 64 31.60 17.61 -0.03
CA GLY A 64 31.08 16.26 0.17
C GLY A 64 30.26 16.07 1.44
N ARG A 65 30.09 17.09 2.30
CA ARG A 65 29.27 16.95 3.51
C ARG A 65 27.77 16.98 3.17
N PRO A 66 27.00 15.92 3.51
CA PRO A 66 25.55 15.90 3.31
C PRO A 66 24.82 16.85 4.27
N ASN A 67 23.61 17.26 3.91
CA ASN A 67 22.70 17.93 4.82
C ASN A 67 21.81 16.90 5.54
N GLU A 68 21.86 16.86 6.86
CA GLU A 68 21.15 15.87 7.69
C GLU A 68 19.64 16.06 7.59
N GLU A 69 19.16 17.30 7.74
CA GLU A 69 17.72 17.62 7.66
C GLU A 69 17.06 17.19 6.33
N LEU A 70 17.80 17.34 5.23
CA LEU A 70 17.30 16.94 3.91
C LEU A 70 17.30 15.41 3.74
N GLY A 71 18.28 14.73 4.36
CA GLY A 71 18.30 13.28 4.48
C GLY A 71 17.12 12.74 5.28
N ASP A 72 16.86 13.31 6.45
CA ASP A 72 15.74 12.93 7.32
C ASP A 72 14.39 13.16 6.64
N PHE A 73 14.23 14.29 5.94
CA PHE A 73 13.05 14.53 5.13
C PHE A 73 12.87 13.46 4.03
N GLY A 74 13.93 13.13 3.29
CA GLY A 74 13.91 12.05 2.30
C GLY A 74 13.53 10.70 2.91
N ALA A 75 14.06 10.38 4.10
CA ALA A 75 13.75 9.15 4.82
C ALA A 75 12.28 9.07 5.24
N MET A 76 11.71 10.19 5.74
CA MET A 76 10.28 10.26 6.07
C MET A 76 9.39 10.01 4.86
N VAL A 77 9.69 10.65 3.71
CA VAL A 77 8.95 10.43 2.46
C VAL A 77 9.10 8.98 1.98
N GLY A 78 10.30 8.43 2.02
CA GLY A 78 10.56 7.03 1.64
C GLY A 78 9.79 6.02 2.50
N ALA A 79 9.75 6.24 3.82
CA ALA A 79 8.98 5.41 4.75
C ALA A 79 7.48 5.44 4.43
N TRP A 80 6.95 6.59 4.02
CA TRP A 80 5.57 6.71 3.56
C TRP A 80 5.34 5.95 2.25
N VAL A 81 6.22 6.08 1.25
CA VAL A 81 6.11 5.36 -0.04
C VAL A 81 6.09 3.84 0.19
N ALA A 82 6.92 3.33 1.11
CA ALA A 82 6.93 1.92 1.45
C ALA A 82 5.58 1.43 2.03
N LYS A 83 4.92 2.25 2.86
CA LYS A 83 3.56 1.94 3.37
C LYS A 83 2.52 2.01 2.24
N ALA A 84 2.60 3.00 1.36
CA ALA A 84 1.69 3.16 0.23
C ALA A 84 1.79 1.99 -0.77
N ALA A 85 3.00 1.53 -1.07
CA ALA A 85 3.23 0.39 -1.96
C ALA A 85 2.64 -0.91 -1.40
N ARG A 86 2.66 -1.12 -0.07
CA ARG A 86 2.01 -2.28 0.57
C ARG A 86 0.49 -2.26 0.39
N TYR A 87 -0.14 -1.10 0.52
CA TYR A 87 -1.58 -0.96 0.26
C TYR A 87 -1.92 -1.24 -1.21
N GLN A 88 -1.16 -0.64 -2.14
CA GLN A 88 -1.37 -0.84 -3.58
C GLN A 88 -1.22 -2.29 -4.03
N SER A 89 -0.21 -2.99 -3.52
CA SER A 89 0.05 -4.40 -3.85
C SER A 89 -0.88 -5.38 -3.13
N ALA A 90 -1.86 -4.88 -2.37
CA ALA A 90 -2.72 -5.69 -1.51
C ALA A 90 -1.98 -6.56 -0.48
N ALA A 91 -0.73 -6.19 -0.15
CA ALA A 91 0.01 -6.77 0.96
C ALA A 91 -0.45 -6.22 2.32
N SER A 92 -1.25 -5.15 2.33
CA SER A 92 -1.84 -4.55 3.54
C SER A 92 -3.19 -3.91 3.22
N GLU A 93 -4.15 -4.05 4.13
CA GLU A 93 -5.43 -3.33 4.10
C GLU A 93 -5.35 -1.95 4.77
N GLN A 94 -4.24 -1.66 5.46
CA GLN A 94 -4.02 -0.38 6.12
C GLN A 94 -3.67 0.69 5.09
N LYS A 95 -4.51 1.72 5.02
CA LYS A 95 -4.28 2.89 4.15
C LYS A 95 -3.09 3.71 4.67
N PRO A 96 -2.24 4.27 3.79
CA PRO A 96 -1.17 5.17 4.22
C PRO A 96 -1.74 6.52 4.69
N TRP A 97 -0.91 7.34 5.33
CA TRP A 97 -1.22 8.76 5.63
C TRP A 97 -1.67 9.48 4.34
N PRO A 98 -2.63 10.44 4.37
CA PRO A 98 -3.20 11.15 5.52
C PRO A 98 -4.31 10.47 6.31
N TRP A 99 -4.79 9.30 5.87
CA TRP A 99 -5.97 8.68 6.50
C TRP A 99 -5.67 7.84 7.74
N THR A 100 -4.42 7.42 7.90
CA THR A 100 -3.95 6.73 9.09
C THR A 100 -2.70 7.43 9.61
N PRO A 101 -2.61 7.73 10.93
CA PRO A 101 -1.42 8.31 11.52
C PRO A 101 -0.18 7.46 11.21
N MET A 102 0.97 8.11 11.04
CA MET A 102 2.21 7.35 10.82
C MET A 102 2.67 6.57 12.06
N GLY A 103 2.15 6.91 13.24
CA GLY A 103 2.44 6.27 14.53
C GLY A 103 1.36 5.29 14.98
N SER A 104 1.63 4.00 14.77
CA SER A 104 1.10 2.83 15.49
C SER A 104 1.97 1.63 15.14
#